data_AF-A0A3N0F068-F1
#
_entry.id   AF-A0A3N0F068-F1
#
_cell.length_a   1.000
_cell.length_b   1.000
_cell.length_c   1.000
_cell.angle_alpha   90.00
_cell.angle_beta   90.00
_cell.angle_gamma   90.00
#
_symmetry.space_group_name_H-M   'P 1'
#
loop_
_entity.id
_entity.type
_entity.pdbx_description
1 polymer ?
#
loop_
_entity_poly.entity_id
_entity_poly.type
_entity_poly.pdbx_seq_one_letter_code
_entity_poly.pdbx_strand_id
1 'polypeptide(L)'
;MKKLVFASVLALGSFTAISATTPMLHDGIMDVVLQEEYTEVSADDVPQAVKDALAADFPNATLDKAAVNEDKEYKLDITVDGTAAVLYASEDGEWIQK
;
A
#
# COMPACT_ATOMS: atom_id res chain seq x y z
N MET A 1 -29.94 -65.36 11.67
CA MET A 1 -29.56 -65.92 12.99
C MET A 1 -29.33 -64.78 13.97
N LYS A 2 -29.91 -64.85 15.18
CA LYS A 2 -29.74 -63.85 16.24
C LYS A 2 -28.51 -64.18 17.10
N LYS A 3 -27.54 -63.28 17.18
CA LYS A 3 -26.45 -63.21 18.19
C LYS A 3 -25.96 -61.74 18.19
N LEU A 4 -26.47 -60.86 19.05
CA LEU A 4 -25.80 -60.39 20.27
C LEU A 4 -24.27 -60.21 20.17
N VAL A 5 -23.82 -58.96 20.19
CA VAL A 5 -22.62 -58.53 20.92
C VAL A 5 -22.89 -57.16 21.55
N PHE A 6 -22.46 -57.05 22.80
CA PHE A 6 -22.65 -56.02 23.79
C PHE A 6 -21.69 -54.84 23.60
N ALA A 7 -22.18 -53.65 23.98
CA ALA A 7 -21.49 -52.52 24.61
C ALA A 7 -20.10 -52.08 24.10
N SER A 8 -20.04 -50.81 23.69
CA SER A 8 -18.96 -49.91 24.12
C SER A 8 -19.41 -48.46 24.05
N VAL A 9 -19.31 -47.82 25.21
CA VAL A 9 -19.39 -46.38 25.45
C VAL A 9 -18.35 -45.67 24.58
N LEU A 10 -18.66 -44.49 24.03
CA LEU A 10 -17.65 -43.44 23.91
C LEU A 10 -18.32 -42.08 23.74
N ALA A 11 -17.90 -41.20 24.63
CA ALA A 11 -18.42 -39.89 24.88
C ALA A 11 -18.37 -38.99 23.64
N LEU A 12 -19.49 -38.30 23.44
CA LEU A 12 -19.59 -36.87 23.16
C LEU A 12 -18.29 -36.18 22.72
N GLY A 13 -18.25 -35.89 21.42
CA GLY A 13 -18.13 -34.52 20.93
C GLY A 13 -16.99 -33.68 21.50
N SER A 14 -15.87 -33.68 20.80
CA SER A 14 -15.06 -32.47 20.68
C SER A 14 -14.76 -32.26 19.21
N PHE A 15 -15.29 -31.17 18.70
CA PHE A 15 -15.24 -30.72 17.32
C PHE A 15 -13.80 -30.78 16.77
N THR A 16 -13.65 -31.40 15.61
CA THR A 16 -12.48 -31.28 14.74
C THR A 16 -12.51 -29.93 14.03
N ALA A 17 -11.41 -29.16 14.10
CA ALA A 17 -10.89 -28.30 13.04
C ALA A 17 -9.74 -27.45 13.61
N ILE A 18 -8.60 -27.20 12.97
CA ILE A 18 -7.96 -27.61 11.72
C ILE A 18 -6.45 -27.39 12.01
N SER A 19 -5.62 -28.29 11.50
CA SER A 19 -4.17 -28.10 11.45
C SER A 19 -3.79 -26.90 10.58
N ALA A 20 -2.90 -26.05 11.06
CA ALA A 20 -1.98 -25.33 10.18
C ALA A 20 -0.59 -25.40 10.82
N THR A 21 0.15 -26.43 10.40
CA THR A 21 1.60 -26.38 10.31
C THR A 21 2.00 -25.04 9.71
N THR A 22 2.72 -24.20 10.44
CA THR A 22 3.49 -23.13 9.83
C THR A 22 4.78 -23.74 9.28
N PRO A 23 4.94 -23.83 7.95
CA PRO A 23 6.21 -24.24 7.38
C PRO A 23 7.26 -23.16 7.64
N MET A 24 8.33 -23.61 8.28
CA MET A 24 9.73 -23.28 8.03
C MET A 24 10.00 -22.39 6.80
N LEU A 25 10.74 -21.32 7.07
CA LEU A 25 11.66 -20.59 6.18
C LEU A 25 11.06 -19.65 5.12
N HIS A 26 11.27 -18.35 5.36
CA HIS A 26 11.93 -17.51 4.36
C HIS A 26 12.83 -16.48 5.06
N ASP A 27 14.06 -16.90 5.35
CA ASP A 27 15.21 -16.02 5.48
C ASP A 27 15.44 -15.40 4.07
N GLY A 28 15.31 -14.09 3.93
CA GLY A 28 15.77 -13.38 2.72
C GLY A 28 14.73 -12.92 1.70
N ILE A 29 13.52 -12.52 2.11
CA ILE A 29 12.63 -11.60 1.37
C ILE A 29 11.95 -10.85 2.50
N MET A 30 12.66 -9.85 3.05
CA MET A 30 11.91 -8.65 3.38
C MET A 30 11.25 -8.29 2.06
N ASP A 31 9.93 -8.47 2.00
CA ASP A 31 9.12 -7.61 1.18
C ASP A 31 9.47 -6.21 1.70
N VAL A 32 10.55 -5.67 1.15
CA VAL A 32 10.72 -4.25 1.01
C VAL A 32 9.55 -3.90 0.11
N VAL A 33 8.37 -3.80 0.73
CA VAL A 33 7.50 -2.68 0.46
C VAL A 33 8.51 -1.55 0.62
N LEU A 34 9.02 -1.05 -0.51
CA LEU A 34 9.60 0.27 -0.55
C LEU A 34 8.43 1.13 -0.10
N GLN A 35 8.24 1.24 1.22
CA GLN A 35 7.67 2.39 1.83
C GLN A 35 8.72 3.44 1.54
N GLU A 36 8.73 3.91 0.30
CA GLU A 36 9.42 5.13 -0.05
C GLU A 36 8.91 6.12 0.97
N GLU A 37 9.79 6.48 1.90
CA GLU A 37 9.43 7.27 3.05
C GLU A 37 9.31 8.70 2.56
N TYR A 38 8.21 8.97 1.85
CA TYR A 38 7.87 10.29 1.37
C TYR A 38 7.62 11.16 2.59
N THR A 39 8.51 12.13 2.77
CA THR A 39 8.41 13.13 3.82
C THR A 39 7.43 14.19 3.36
N GLU A 40 6.33 14.39 4.10
CA GLU A 40 5.37 15.45 3.81
C GLU A 40 6.09 16.81 3.91
N VAL A 41 6.07 17.57 2.82
CA VAL A 41 6.72 18.87 2.70
C VAL A 41 5.69 19.96 2.40
N SER A 42 6.03 21.20 2.74
CA SER A 42 5.16 22.31 2.36
C SER A 42 5.12 22.44 0.83
N ALA A 43 4.03 22.97 0.31
CA ALA A 43 3.99 23.36 -1.10
C ALA A 43 5.16 24.29 -1.44
N ASP A 44 5.65 25.13 -0.51
CA ASP A 44 6.83 25.99 -0.72
C ASP A 44 8.12 25.23 -1.01
N ASP A 45 8.32 24.04 -0.42
CA ASP A 45 9.48 23.18 -0.64
C ASP A 45 9.43 22.45 -1.97
N VAL A 46 8.27 22.40 -2.62
CA VAL A 46 8.15 21.85 -3.97
C VAL A 46 8.82 22.79 -4.98
N PRO A 47 9.75 22.29 -5.82
CA PRO A 47 10.42 23.06 -6.84
C PRO A 47 9.45 23.80 -7.74
N GLN A 48 9.85 25.00 -8.15
CA GLN A 48 9.03 25.83 -9.04
C GLN A 48 8.70 25.09 -10.34
N ALA A 49 9.64 24.30 -10.87
CA ALA A 49 9.44 23.50 -12.07
C ALA A 49 8.27 22.52 -11.96
N VAL A 50 8.13 21.84 -10.81
CA VAL A 50 7.02 20.92 -10.52
C VAL A 50 5.68 21.66 -10.41
N LYS A 51 5.67 22.84 -9.76
CA LYS A 51 4.46 23.68 -9.66
C LYS A 51 4.02 24.20 -11.02
N ASP A 52 4.97 24.62 -11.83
CA ASP A 52 4.71 25.14 -13.18
C ASP A 52 4.18 24.02 -14.08
N ALA A 53 4.77 22.82 -14.00
CA ALA A 53 4.24 21.64 -14.69
C ALA A 53 2.81 21.32 -14.22
N LEU A 54 2.55 21.33 -12.90
CA LEU A 54 1.21 21.07 -12.36
C LEU A 54 0.19 22.07 -12.90
N ALA A 55 0.53 23.36 -12.90
CA ALA A 55 -0.35 24.41 -13.41
C ALA A 55 -0.55 24.35 -14.93
N ALA A 56 0.46 23.87 -15.69
CA ALA A 56 0.40 23.74 -17.13
C ALA A 56 -0.44 22.54 -17.59
N ASP A 57 -0.20 21.36 -17.01
CA ASP A 57 -0.89 20.12 -17.36
C ASP A 57 -2.26 20.00 -16.68
N PHE A 58 -2.38 20.52 -15.44
CA PHE A 58 -3.59 20.42 -14.62
C PHE A 58 -4.00 21.80 -14.06
N PRO A 59 -4.47 22.75 -14.89
CA PRO A 59 -4.82 24.10 -14.46
C PRO A 59 -5.98 24.18 -13.45
N ASN A 60 -6.80 23.13 -13.36
CA ASN A 60 -7.90 22.99 -12.39
C ASN A 60 -7.52 22.11 -11.18
N ALA A 61 -6.26 21.68 -11.08
CA ALA A 61 -5.78 20.95 -9.92
C ALA A 61 -5.66 21.85 -8.70
N THR A 62 -6.13 21.36 -7.57
CA THR A 62 -5.80 21.91 -6.26
C THR A 62 -4.78 21.00 -5.61
N LEU A 63 -3.62 21.53 -5.21
CA LEU A 63 -2.64 20.76 -4.45
C LEU A 63 -3.12 20.62 -3.00
N ASP A 64 -3.45 19.40 -2.60
CA ASP A 64 -3.89 19.08 -1.24
C ASP A 64 -2.69 18.76 -0.34
N LYS A 65 -1.76 17.92 -0.83
CA LYS A 65 -0.53 17.57 -0.12
C LYS A 65 0.64 17.41 -1.08
N ALA A 66 1.83 17.72 -0.57
CA ALA A 66 3.09 17.44 -1.23
C ALA A 66 3.99 16.63 -0.30
N ALA A 67 4.73 15.69 -0.86
CA ALA A 67 5.72 14.91 -0.14
C ALA A 67 6.92 14.64 -1.04
N VAL A 68 8.11 14.45 -0.47
CA VAL A 68 9.35 14.20 -1.22
C VAL A 68 10.08 12.99 -0.65
N ASN A 69 10.66 12.15 -1.50
CA ASN A 69 11.51 11.03 -1.07
C ASN A 69 13.02 11.42 -1.09
N GLU A 70 13.88 10.48 -0.69
CA GLU A 70 15.34 10.69 -0.69
C GLU A 70 15.92 10.87 -2.11
N ASP A 71 15.26 10.31 -3.13
CA ASP A 71 15.62 10.45 -4.55
C ASP A 71 15.15 11.78 -5.17
N LYS A 72 14.59 12.69 -4.37
CA LYS A 72 13.99 13.96 -4.80
C LYS A 72 12.84 13.80 -5.79
N GLU A 73 12.11 12.70 -5.71
CA GLU A 73 10.82 12.52 -6.34
C GLU A 73 9.76 13.15 -5.45
N TYR A 74 9.02 14.11 -6.01
CA TYR A 74 7.94 14.83 -5.38
C TYR A 74 6.63 14.13 -5.70
N LYS A 75 5.98 13.61 -4.66
CA LYS A 75 4.61 13.12 -4.71
C LYS A 75 3.65 14.27 -4.41
N LEU A 76 2.75 14.54 -5.33
CA LEU A 76 1.74 15.58 -5.26
C LEU A 76 0.37 14.91 -5.24
N ASP A 77 -0.33 15.02 -4.11
CA ASP A 77 -1.73 14.64 -3.99
C ASP A 77 -2.55 15.88 -4.35
N ILE A 78 -3.25 15.79 -5.47
CA ILE A 78 -4.03 16.88 -6.06
C ILE A 78 -5.49 16.48 -6.20
N THR A 79 -6.38 17.45 -6.21
CA THR A 79 -7.79 17.25 -6.59
C THR A 79 -8.08 17.99 -7.89
N VAL A 80 -8.44 17.26 -8.94
CA VAL A 80 -8.81 17.80 -10.26
C VAL A 80 -10.29 17.57 -10.47
N ASP A 81 -11.06 18.64 -10.66
CA ASP A 81 -12.51 18.56 -10.93
C ASP A 81 -13.29 17.68 -9.92
N GLY A 82 -12.86 17.68 -8.65
CA GLY A 82 -13.45 16.89 -7.56
C GLY A 82 -12.98 15.43 -7.49
N THR A 83 -12.01 15.04 -8.32
CA THR A 83 -11.36 13.73 -8.29
C THR A 83 -9.96 13.86 -7.71
N ALA A 84 -9.67 13.13 -6.63
CA ALA A 84 -8.31 13.04 -6.09
C ALA A 84 -7.43 12.24 -7.05
N ALA A 85 -6.26 12.79 -7.39
CA ALA A 85 -5.23 12.21 -8.21
C ALA A 85 -3.88 12.37 -7.51
N VAL A 86 -2.99 11.41 -7.72
CA VAL A 86 -1.63 11.44 -7.19
C VAL A 86 -0.69 11.49 -8.37
N LEU A 87 0.14 12.53 -8.43
CA LEU A 87 1.17 12.70 -9.43
C LEU A 87 2.53 12.60 -8.77
N TYR A 88 3.51 12.11 -9.53
CA TYR A 88 4.90 12.09 -9.11
C TYR A 88 5.70 12.93 -10.10
N ALA A 89 6.61 13.75 -9.61
CA ALA A 89 7.47 14.59 -10.44
C ALA A 89 8.90 14.58 -9.92
N SER A 90 9.89 14.73 -10.79
CA SER A 90 11.28 14.95 -10.39
C SER A 90 11.53 16.39 -9.93
N GLU A 91 12.69 16.69 -9.34
CA GLU A 91 13.05 18.07 -8.97
C GLU A 91 13.05 19.04 -10.17
N ASP A 92 13.27 18.49 -11.37
CA ASP A 92 13.29 19.21 -12.64
C ASP A 92 11.88 19.51 -13.20
N GLY A 93 10.82 19.03 -12.54
CA GLY A 93 9.44 19.19 -13.01
C GLY A 93 9.02 18.18 -14.08
N GLU A 94 9.77 17.10 -14.27
CA GLU A 94 9.37 16.03 -15.18
C GLU A 94 8.44 15.04 -14.47
N TRP A 95 7.30 14.73 -15.10
CA TRP A 95 6.34 13.79 -14.55
C TRP A 95 6.85 12.35 -14.59
N ILE A 96 6.78 11.68 -13.44
CA ILE A 96 7.17 10.29 -13.24
C ILE A 96 5.89 9.46 -13.14
N GLN A 97 5.76 8.42 -13.98
CA GLN A 97 4.70 7.42 -13.82
C GLN A 97 5.24 6.22 -13.04
N LYS A 98 4.64 5.92 -11.88
CA LYS A 98 4.83 4.67 -11.14
C LYS A 98 3.61 3.77 -11.28
#